data_AF-A0AA35P1S0-F1
#
_entry.id   AF-A0AA35P1S0-F1
#
_cell.length_a   1.000
_cell.length_b   1.000
_cell.length_c   1.000
_cell.angle_alpha   90.00
_cell.angle_beta   90.00
_cell.angle_gamma   90.00
#
_symmetry.space_group_name_H-M   'P 1'
#
loop_
_entity.id
_entity.type
_entity.pdbx_description
1 polymer ?
#
loop_
_entity_poly.entity_id
_entity_poly.type
_entity_poly.pdbx_seq_one_letter_code
_entity_poly.pdbx_strand_id
1 'polypeptide(L)'
;MKRRPGKRAARAAPGPSGRPGPSGARGGAGGRRPKRTPEGKQGVQAVQKKQRQQRAQSSEAETTSLSSKVVKVTAGQRAKWQPLSKNTREQLESMMHWLITSLQYETTQNNNEAEKHLNCLRKRLVKHFETLKVPVEKVSSLKNVHKMLAEEKEKSVSLEEGLAKLQEEINKVSSTADLHEGNIQHLQNKIHKLKCQLATEKATANELIQTNGSGDLGLPDVAQYRLTAPILQDELLKVRNQEGLLNDINTIQESEEMKTLFAFLEQYVEMGYLTRNRAAISNVLWAMRIVPDSFQVYGAVLNINRGNPFRKEVVVDSWPEFKAVITRRQRTAESDDLDHFTNAYAVFYKDQQAYQALLENPETVNWEQVFQIQGLQDGLYDASQAVASSKLVDVKQSCFQMVIHPDPDTLPEVKLPLVPPPKLASLDVSHASLLNSTWSRGGSEQCRKYLANLISCFPSTCVLDEGGCPIAWGLTDQFATMIHGYTLPEHRRKGYNRLIATVLAKKLHSQGFPAQGNVLEDNVPSVTLLKSMNAQFLPCQFVRLIHTPFGFVNTSRL
;
A
#
# COMPACT_ATOMS: atom_id res chain seq x y z
N MET A 1 -63.21 -24.45 -36.52
CA MET A 1 -64.49 -23.69 -36.45
C MET A 1 -64.27 -22.31 -35.82
N LYS A 2 -65.32 -21.47 -35.81
CA LYS A 2 -65.57 -20.22 -35.04
C LYS A 2 -64.82 -20.05 -33.69
N ARG A 3 -64.56 -18.84 -33.13
CA ARG A 3 -64.48 -17.43 -33.63
C ARG A 3 -63.92 -16.52 -32.49
N ARG A 4 -63.32 -15.36 -32.84
CA ARG A 4 -63.10 -14.17 -31.97
C ARG A 4 -64.44 -13.46 -31.61
N PRO A 5 -64.49 -12.37 -30.79
CA PRO A 5 -64.05 -12.19 -29.39
C PRO A 5 -65.12 -11.39 -28.57
N GLY A 6 -64.77 -10.82 -27.41
CA GLY A 6 -65.56 -9.77 -26.73
C GLY A 6 -64.93 -8.37 -26.85
N LYS A 7 -65.70 -7.34 -27.25
CA LYS A 7 -65.26 -5.93 -27.40
C LYS A 7 -66.39 -4.93 -27.05
N ARG A 8 -66.07 -3.88 -26.28
CA ARG A 8 -66.55 -2.46 -26.36
C ARG A 8 -66.12 -1.72 -25.06
N ALA A 9 -65.64 -0.45 -24.99
CA ALA A 9 -65.69 0.77 -25.83
C ALA A 9 -67.04 1.53 -25.76
N ALA A 10 -67.14 2.86 -25.58
CA ALA A 10 -66.15 3.96 -25.40
C ALA A 10 -66.78 5.08 -24.47
N ARG A 11 -66.57 6.42 -24.50
CA ARG A 11 -65.94 7.38 -25.45
C ARG A 11 -65.76 8.80 -24.81
N ALA A 12 -64.74 9.54 -25.28
CA ALA A 12 -64.67 11.02 -25.42
C ALA A 12 -64.42 11.97 -24.20
N ALA A 13 -64.00 13.20 -24.55
CA ALA A 13 -63.63 14.39 -23.74
C ALA A 13 -64.40 15.64 -24.31
N PRO A 14 -64.04 16.96 -24.19
CA PRO A 14 -62.91 17.65 -23.50
C PRO A 14 -63.19 19.04 -22.82
N GLY A 15 -62.26 19.50 -21.94
CA GLY A 15 -61.94 20.92 -21.64
C GLY A 15 -62.99 21.82 -20.94
N PRO A 16 -62.72 23.13 -20.70
CA PRO A 16 -61.48 23.91 -20.84
C PRO A 16 -61.04 24.62 -19.51
N SER A 17 -60.33 25.76 -19.56
CA SER A 17 -59.57 26.42 -18.47
C SER A 17 -60.16 27.74 -17.92
N GLY A 18 -59.74 28.17 -16.70
CA GLY A 18 -60.09 29.48 -16.12
C GLY A 18 -59.29 29.92 -14.88
N ARG A 19 -59.06 31.24 -14.74
CA ARG A 19 -58.37 32.03 -13.67
C ARG A 19 -58.83 33.52 -13.83
N PRO A 20 -58.49 34.53 -12.98
CA PRO A 20 -57.95 34.57 -11.60
C PRO A 20 -58.61 35.63 -10.64
N GLY A 21 -58.18 35.69 -9.36
CA GLY A 21 -58.19 36.92 -8.52
C GLY A 21 -59.52 37.31 -7.81
N PRO A 22 -59.61 38.44 -7.05
CA PRO A 22 -58.63 39.53 -6.90
C PRO A 22 -57.92 39.65 -5.51
N SER A 23 -58.04 40.76 -4.76
CA SER A 23 -56.94 41.29 -3.88
C SER A 23 -57.29 42.36 -2.81
N GLY A 24 -56.49 42.46 -1.73
CA GLY A 24 -56.35 43.65 -0.85
C GLY A 24 -55.24 43.44 0.22
N ALA A 25 -54.22 44.30 0.48
CA ALA A 25 -54.04 45.76 0.58
C ALA A 25 -54.60 46.36 1.90
N ARG A 26 -53.93 47.18 2.74
CA ARG A 26 -52.56 47.81 2.86
C ARG A 26 -52.26 47.98 4.39
N GLY A 27 -51.10 48.38 4.92
CA GLY A 27 -49.79 48.77 4.34
C GLY A 27 -49.29 50.14 4.89
N GLY A 28 -48.18 50.21 5.65
CA GLY A 28 -47.63 51.45 6.25
C GLY A 28 -46.18 51.32 6.77
N ALA A 29 -45.44 52.43 6.90
CA ALA A 29 -43.98 52.46 7.14
C ALA A 29 -43.50 53.67 7.98
N GLY A 30 -42.26 53.59 8.50
CA GLY A 30 -41.55 54.71 9.16
C GLY A 30 -40.56 54.22 10.22
N GLY A 31 -39.31 54.70 10.20
CA GLY A 31 -38.25 54.25 11.12
C GLY A 31 -37.50 55.41 11.79
N ARG A 32 -36.72 55.11 12.85
CA ARG A 32 -35.77 56.04 13.49
C ARG A 32 -34.61 55.30 14.20
N ARG A 33 -33.43 55.89 14.14
CA ARG A 33 -32.20 55.66 14.94
C ARG A 33 -31.63 57.06 15.26
N PRO A 34 -30.67 57.24 16.19
CA PRO A 34 -30.17 56.34 17.24
C PRO A 34 -30.17 57.01 18.64
N LYS A 35 -29.65 56.32 19.67
CA LYS A 35 -28.92 56.97 20.79
C LYS A 35 -27.83 56.03 21.33
N ARG A 36 -26.88 56.57 22.10
CA ARG A 36 -25.55 55.96 22.38
C ARG A 36 -25.46 55.23 23.73
N THR A 37 -24.43 54.36 23.75
CA THR A 37 -23.68 53.71 24.84
C THR A 37 -23.45 54.56 26.12
N PRO A 38 -23.17 53.93 27.28
CA PRO A 38 -21.80 53.49 27.59
C PRO A 38 -21.63 51.99 27.96
N GLU A 39 -20.38 51.57 28.16
CA GLU A 39 -19.92 50.17 28.17
C GLU A 39 -19.61 49.64 29.59
N GLY A 40 -19.49 48.31 29.75
CA GLY A 40 -19.31 47.65 31.05
C GLY A 40 -18.52 46.32 31.03
N LYS A 41 -17.33 46.32 30.40
CA LYS A 41 -16.25 45.30 30.46
C LYS A 41 -16.59 43.90 31.06
N GLN A 42 -16.81 42.90 30.21
CA GLN A 42 -16.46 41.50 30.48
C GLN A 42 -16.31 40.71 29.18
N GLY A 43 -15.14 40.10 28.93
CA GLY A 43 -14.87 39.46 27.62
C GLY A 43 -13.49 38.81 27.40
N VAL A 44 -12.66 38.64 28.44
CA VAL A 44 -11.30 38.06 28.31
C VAL A 44 -11.12 36.88 29.28
N GLN A 45 -11.88 35.79 29.05
CA GLN A 45 -11.64 34.51 29.74
C GLN A 45 -12.16 33.26 29.01
N ALA A 46 -12.42 33.34 27.70
CA ALA A 46 -12.89 32.21 26.88
C ALA A 46 -11.78 31.45 26.12
N VAL A 47 -10.55 31.96 26.09
CA VAL A 47 -9.44 31.44 25.26
C VAL A 47 -8.25 31.00 26.12
N GLN A 48 -8.48 30.12 27.11
CA GLN A 48 -7.41 29.40 27.82
C GLN A 48 -7.87 28.14 28.58
N LYS A 49 -8.86 27.39 28.04
CA LYS A 49 -9.31 26.13 28.69
C LYS A 49 -9.73 25.00 27.75
N LYS A 50 -8.94 24.77 26.69
CA LYS A 50 -9.03 23.56 25.84
C LYS A 50 -7.69 22.88 25.51
N GLN A 51 -6.62 23.22 26.22
CA GLN A 51 -5.31 22.55 26.16
C GLN A 51 -4.96 21.90 27.52
N ARG A 52 -5.60 20.77 27.84
CA ARG A 52 -5.15 19.76 28.84
C ARG A 52 -6.14 18.57 28.89
N GLN A 53 -6.30 17.88 27.75
CA GLN A 53 -7.09 16.64 27.69
C GLN A 53 -6.64 15.73 26.54
N GLN A 54 -5.32 15.56 26.39
CA GLN A 54 -4.67 14.68 25.41
C GLN A 54 -3.26 14.27 25.89
N ARG A 55 -3.20 13.50 26.98
CA ARG A 55 -2.03 12.73 27.44
C ARG A 55 -2.55 11.69 28.44
N ALA A 56 -2.17 10.42 28.26
CA ALA A 56 -2.96 9.23 28.66
C ALA A 56 -4.35 9.20 27.98
N GLN A 57 -4.94 8.06 27.59
CA GLN A 57 -4.52 6.65 27.58
C GLN A 57 -4.91 6.05 26.19
N SER A 58 -4.26 5.08 25.53
CA SER A 58 -3.24 4.04 25.85
C SER A 58 -3.71 2.87 26.72
N SER A 59 -3.19 1.66 26.43
CA SER A 59 -3.43 0.37 27.12
C SER A 59 -4.90 0.01 27.37
N GLU A 60 -5.43 -0.94 26.60
CA GLU A 60 -6.61 -1.72 26.98
C GLU A 60 -6.25 -2.70 28.10
N ALA A 61 -7.10 -2.76 29.13
CA ALA A 61 -7.15 -3.83 30.13
C ALA A 61 -8.61 -3.98 30.59
N GLU A 62 -9.02 -5.19 30.94
CA GLU A 62 -10.44 -5.53 31.10
C GLU A 62 -11.10 -4.81 32.29
N THR A 63 -12.14 -4.01 32.02
CA THR A 63 -13.04 -3.50 33.07
C THR A 63 -14.50 -3.75 32.74
N THR A 64 -15.11 -4.70 33.45
CA THR A 64 -16.55 -4.99 33.41
C THR A 64 -17.40 -3.76 33.73
N SER A 65 -18.46 -3.53 32.97
CA SER A 65 -19.26 -2.30 33.01
C SER A 65 -20.20 -2.20 34.24
N LEU A 66 -19.77 -1.48 35.27
CA LEU A 66 -20.61 -1.12 36.42
C LEU A 66 -21.54 0.06 36.11
N SER A 67 -22.78 -0.24 35.71
CA SER A 67 -23.80 0.78 35.44
C SER A 67 -24.35 1.43 36.72
N SER A 68 -23.90 2.66 37.03
CA SER A 68 -24.30 3.40 38.22
C SER A 68 -25.71 4.01 38.10
N LYS A 69 -26.75 3.26 38.53
CA LYS A 69 -28.11 3.80 38.67
C LYS A 69 -28.19 4.81 39.82
N VAL A 70 -28.54 6.07 39.52
CA VAL A 70 -28.70 7.12 40.54
C VAL A 70 -30.05 6.96 41.26
N VAL A 71 -30.02 6.46 42.50
CA VAL A 71 -31.22 6.24 43.33
C VAL A 71 -31.57 7.50 44.13
N LYS A 72 -32.82 7.97 44.06
CA LYS A 72 -33.33 9.06 44.92
C LYS A 72 -33.60 8.54 46.33
N VAL A 73 -32.71 8.87 47.28
CA VAL A 73 -32.82 8.48 48.70
C VAL A 73 -33.66 9.47 49.50
N THR A 74 -34.74 8.98 50.13
CA THR A 74 -35.66 9.76 50.98
C THR A 74 -35.10 10.02 52.38
N ALA A 75 -35.67 11.00 53.10
CA ALA A 75 -35.20 11.38 54.44
C ALA A 75 -35.24 10.20 55.45
N GLY A 76 -36.33 9.41 55.45
CA GLY A 76 -36.48 8.25 56.32
C GLY A 76 -35.50 7.10 56.03
N GLN A 77 -34.92 7.03 54.82
CA GLN A 77 -33.87 6.06 54.50
C GLN A 77 -32.53 6.49 55.11
N ARG A 78 -32.19 7.79 55.09
CA ARG A 78 -30.94 8.32 55.68
C ARG A 78 -30.91 8.20 57.21
N ALA A 79 -32.08 8.17 57.86
CA ALA A 79 -32.19 7.91 59.30
C ALA A 79 -31.65 6.52 59.72
N LYS A 80 -31.61 5.55 58.80
CA LYS A 80 -31.09 4.18 59.04
C LYS A 80 -29.60 4.02 58.74
N TRP A 81 -28.91 5.08 58.32
CA TRP A 81 -27.50 5.03 57.92
C TRP A 81 -26.57 5.04 59.14
N GLN A 82 -25.57 4.17 59.15
CA GLN A 82 -24.60 4.03 60.25
C GLN A 82 -23.29 4.76 59.92
N PRO A 83 -22.51 5.20 60.93
CA PRO A 83 -21.17 5.75 60.71
C PRO A 83 -20.25 4.75 60.00
N LEU A 84 -19.31 5.25 59.21
CA LEU A 84 -18.37 4.41 58.46
C LEU A 84 -17.52 3.53 59.42
N SER A 85 -17.45 2.23 59.12
CA SER A 85 -16.79 1.24 59.99
C SER A 85 -15.31 1.56 60.22
N LYS A 86 -14.80 1.25 61.42
CA LYS A 86 -13.41 1.55 61.81
C LYS A 86 -12.39 0.96 60.82
N ASN A 87 -12.51 -0.32 60.50
CA ASN A 87 -11.65 -1.01 59.53
C ASN A 87 -11.71 -0.36 58.14
N THR A 88 -12.89 0.02 57.65
CA THR A 88 -13.03 0.71 56.36
C THR A 88 -12.41 2.11 56.38
N ARG A 89 -12.49 2.83 57.51
CA ARG A 89 -11.85 4.14 57.69
C ARG A 89 -10.32 4.03 57.68
N GLU A 90 -9.78 3.03 58.39
CA GLU A 90 -8.35 2.73 58.45
C GLU A 90 -7.80 2.30 57.08
N GLN A 91 -8.56 1.51 56.31
CA GLN A 91 -8.21 1.15 54.93
C GLN A 91 -8.21 2.35 53.98
N LEU A 92 -9.23 3.23 54.04
CA LEU A 92 -9.27 4.45 53.23
C LEU A 92 -8.15 5.43 53.60
N GLU A 93 -7.83 5.56 54.88
CA GLU A 93 -6.70 6.37 55.33
C GLU A 93 -5.34 5.79 54.89
N SER A 94 -5.18 4.46 54.91
CA SER A 94 -3.99 3.79 54.35
C SER A 94 -3.86 4.06 52.84
N MET A 95 -4.93 3.94 52.06
CA MET A 95 -4.92 4.29 50.64
C MET A 95 -4.56 5.77 50.40
N MET A 96 -5.09 6.69 51.21
CA MET A 96 -4.71 8.11 51.16
C MET A 96 -3.24 8.33 51.51
N HIS A 97 -2.68 7.58 52.47
CA HIS A 97 -1.28 7.65 52.83
C HIS A 97 -0.38 7.25 51.67
N TRP A 98 -0.64 6.09 51.04
CA TRP A 98 0.14 5.61 49.90
C TRP A 98 0.06 6.54 48.69
N LEU A 99 -1.11 7.11 48.39
CA LEU A 99 -1.26 8.08 47.29
C LEU A 99 -0.47 9.37 47.56
N ILE A 100 -0.49 9.90 48.78
CA ILE A 100 0.31 11.08 49.15
C ILE A 100 1.81 10.77 49.02
N THR A 101 2.26 9.61 49.51
CA THR A 101 3.67 9.19 49.44
C THR A 101 4.13 8.92 47.99
N SER A 102 3.27 8.38 47.12
CA SER A 102 3.56 8.24 45.68
C SER A 102 3.77 9.60 45.01
N LEU A 103 2.89 10.58 45.28
CA LEU A 103 3.00 11.94 44.75
C LEU A 103 4.24 12.69 45.30
N GLN A 104 4.66 12.40 46.54
CA GLN A 104 5.91 12.90 47.10
C GLN A 104 7.13 12.32 46.38
N TYR A 105 7.12 11.01 46.07
CA TYR A 105 8.21 10.35 45.34
C TYR A 105 8.39 10.88 43.91
N GLU A 106 7.28 11.15 43.20
CA GLU A 106 7.31 11.74 41.85
C GLU A 106 7.76 13.22 41.81
N THR A 107 7.71 13.95 42.93
CA THR A 107 7.84 15.42 42.93
C THR A 107 9.07 15.93 43.71
N THR A 108 10.25 15.76 43.12
CA THR A 108 11.58 15.98 43.76
C THR A 108 11.99 17.42 44.07
N GLN A 109 11.13 18.44 43.89
CA GLN A 109 11.45 19.83 44.23
C GLN A 109 10.60 20.40 45.36
N ASN A 110 11.24 20.54 46.53
CA ASN A 110 11.00 21.53 47.60
C ASN A 110 9.54 21.81 48.02
N ASN A 111 8.73 20.76 48.17
CA ASN A 111 7.27 20.86 48.29
C ASN A 111 6.72 20.88 49.74
N ASN A 112 7.50 21.42 50.69
CA ASN A 112 7.20 21.43 52.13
C ASN A 112 5.83 22.04 52.50
N GLU A 113 5.32 23.01 51.71
CA GLU A 113 3.98 23.58 51.92
C GLU A 113 2.86 22.76 51.27
N ALA A 114 3.10 22.19 50.08
CA ALA A 114 2.15 21.29 49.43
C ALA A 114 1.92 20.03 50.28
N GLU A 115 2.97 19.47 50.88
CA GLU A 115 2.86 18.39 51.86
C GLU A 115 2.02 18.78 53.07
N LYS A 116 2.31 19.92 53.71
CA LYS A 116 1.51 20.43 54.84
C LYS A 116 0.04 20.60 54.45
N HIS A 117 -0.24 21.12 53.26
CA HIS A 117 -1.60 21.31 52.77
C HIS A 117 -2.31 19.96 52.49
N LEU A 118 -1.63 19.00 51.84
CA LEU A 118 -2.17 17.66 51.59
C LEU A 118 -2.42 16.88 52.89
N ASN A 119 -1.51 16.96 53.86
CA ASN A 119 -1.69 16.36 55.18
C ASN A 119 -2.82 17.04 55.99
N CYS A 120 -3.00 18.35 55.87
CA CYS A 120 -4.17 19.06 56.41
C CYS A 120 -5.47 18.65 55.72
N LEU A 121 -5.47 18.44 54.40
CA LEU A 121 -6.62 17.91 53.65
C LEU A 121 -6.95 16.47 54.08
N ARG A 122 -5.95 15.58 54.21
CA ARG A 122 -6.12 14.23 54.77
C ARG A 122 -6.78 14.28 56.14
N LYS A 123 -6.24 15.08 57.08
CA LYS A 123 -6.82 15.23 58.43
C LYS A 123 -8.26 15.74 58.41
N ARG A 124 -8.61 16.67 57.50
CA ARG A 124 -10.00 17.13 57.30
C ARG A 124 -10.91 16.05 56.72
N LEU A 125 -10.44 15.25 55.77
CA LEU A 125 -11.21 14.18 55.13
C LEU A 125 -11.43 12.99 56.06
N VAL A 126 -10.40 12.56 56.79
CA VAL A 126 -10.51 11.54 57.85
C VAL A 126 -11.54 11.98 58.89
N LYS A 127 -11.44 13.22 59.41
CA LYS A 127 -12.42 13.79 60.34
C LYS A 127 -13.84 13.82 59.77
N HIS A 128 -13.99 14.04 58.45
CA HIS A 128 -15.30 13.99 57.80
C HIS A 128 -15.85 12.55 57.71
N PHE A 129 -15.01 11.55 57.41
CA PHE A 129 -15.40 10.13 57.41
C PHE A 129 -15.84 9.61 58.79
N GLU A 130 -15.50 10.28 59.89
CA GLU A 130 -16.03 9.96 61.22
C GLU A 130 -17.49 10.39 61.39
N THR A 131 -17.85 11.52 60.77
CA THR A 131 -19.21 12.07 60.76
C THR A 131 -20.09 11.49 59.65
N LEU A 132 -19.49 10.83 58.66
CA LEU A 132 -20.18 10.33 57.46
C LEU A 132 -20.98 9.06 57.77
N LYS A 133 -22.30 9.20 57.70
CA LYS A 133 -23.24 8.06 57.75
C LYS A 133 -23.44 7.48 56.35
N VAL A 134 -23.50 6.16 56.23
CA VAL A 134 -23.65 5.40 54.97
C VAL A 134 -24.68 4.26 55.08
N PRO A 135 -25.23 3.77 53.94
CA PRO A 135 -26.06 2.57 53.91
C PRO A 135 -25.34 1.34 54.49
N VAL A 136 -26.08 0.44 55.13
CA VAL A 136 -25.54 -0.73 55.86
C VAL A 136 -25.58 -2.02 55.02
N GLU A 137 -25.49 -1.90 53.69
CA GLU A 137 -25.42 -3.08 52.80
C GLU A 137 -23.99 -3.64 52.76
N LYS A 138 -23.86 -4.96 52.57
CA LYS A 138 -22.63 -5.72 52.81
C LYS A 138 -21.48 -5.33 51.88
N VAL A 139 -20.56 -4.46 52.34
CA VAL A 139 -19.31 -4.11 51.66
C VAL A 139 -18.35 -5.32 51.69
N SER A 140 -18.48 -6.21 50.71
CA SER A 140 -17.89 -7.56 50.73
C SER A 140 -16.58 -7.72 49.94
N SER A 141 -16.09 -6.68 49.25
CA SER A 141 -15.10 -6.84 48.16
C SER A 141 -13.82 -5.99 48.21
N LEU A 142 -13.51 -5.25 49.28
CA LEU A 142 -12.18 -4.60 49.42
C LEU A 142 -11.02 -5.62 49.56
N LYS A 143 -11.33 -6.87 49.95
CA LYS A 143 -10.36 -7.98 49.98
C LYS A 143 -9.94 -8.43 48.58
N ASN A 144 -10.82 -8.29 47.58
CA ASN A 144 -10.54 -8.67 46.20
C ASN A 144 -9.57 -7.68 45.53
N VAL A 145 -9.67 -6.39 45.85
CA VAL A 145 -8.75 -5.35 45.34
C VAL A 145 -7.30 -5.64 45.74
N HIS A 146 -7.08 -6.14 46.95
CA HIS A 146 -5.74 -6.53 47.42
C HIS A 146 -5.21 -7.76 46.69
N LYS A 147 -6.08 -8.72 46.34
CA LYS A 147 -5.70 -9.87 45.52
C LYS A 147 -5.32 -9.42 44.10
N MET A 148 -6.16 -8.62 43.44
CA MET A 148 -5.88 -8.09 42.10
C MET A 148 -4.59 -7.26 42.06
N LEU A 149 -4.30 -6.47 43.10
CA LEU A 149 -3.06 -5.70 43.21
C LEU A 149 -1.82 -6.59 43.38
N ALA A 150 -1.94 -7.78 43.97
CA ALA A 150 -0.84 -8.75 44.03
C ALA A 150 -0.63 -9.41 42.66
N GLU A 151 -1.71 -9.89 42.03
CA GLU A 151 -1.69 -10.50 40.69
C GLU A 151 -1.14 -9.53 39.62
N GLU A 152 -1.46 -8.23 39.71
CA GLU A 152 -0.95 -7.23 38.76
C GLU A 152 0.53 -6.88 38.99
N LYS A 153 1.01 -6.93 40.25
CA LYS A 153 2.44 -6.78 40.56
C LYS A 153 3.26 -7.96 40.04
N GLU A 154 2.75 -9.17 40.15
CA GLU A 154 3.38 -10.39 39.62
C GLU A 154 3.51 -10.33 38.08
N LYS A 155 2.47 -9.85 37.38
CA LYS A 155 2.54 -9.54 35.95
C LYS A 155 3.57 -8.45 35.63
N SER A 156 3.64 -7.37 36.42
CA SER A 156 4.60 -6.28 36.19
C SER A 156 6.04 -6.79 36.21
N VAL A 157 6.39 -7.65 37.19
CA VAL A 157 7.71 -8.26 37.29
C VAL A 157 8.00 -9.18 36.09
N SER A 158 7.04 -10.00 35.66
CA SER A 158 7.26 -10.89 34.51
C SER A 158 7.38 -10.13 33.17
N LEU A 159 6.75 -8.95 33.05
CA LEU A 159 6.92 -8.04 31.92
C LEU A 159 8.29 -7.35 31.93
N GLU A 160 8.78 -6.92 33.10
CA GLU A 160 10.14 -6.35 33.24
C GLU A 160 11.23 -7.38 32.89
N GLU A 161 11.08 -8.64 33.32
CA GLU A 161 11.96 -9.73 32.90
C GLU A 161 11.90 -9.99 31.38
N GLY A 162 10.71 -9.89 30.78
CA GLY A 162 10.53 -10.04 29.33
C GLY A 162 11.23 -8.93 28.54
N LEU A 163 11.13 -7.69 29.02
CA LEU A 163 11.82 -6.54 28.43
C LEU A 163 13.35 -6.66 28.54
N ALA A 164 13.87 -7.14 29.68
CA ALA A 164 15.31 -7.39 29.84
C ALA A 164 15.85 -8.41 28.81
N LYS A 165 15.13 -9.53 28.61
CA LYS A 165 15.48 -10.57 27.62
C LYS A 165 15.42 -10.04 26.18
N LEU A 166 14.42 -9.20 25.85
CA LEU A 166 14.34 -8.54 24.54
C LEU A 166 15.48 -7.55 24.31
N GLN A 167 15.91 -6.82 25.35
CA GLN A 167 17.06 -5.91 25.23
C GLN A 167 18.38 -6.67 25.00
N GLU A 168 18.55 -7.85 25.60
CA GLU A 168 19.70 -8.73 25.36
C GLU A 168 19.76 -9.22 23.91
N GLU A 169 18.63 -9.72 23.37
CA GLU A 169 18.52 -10.11 21.95
C GLU A 169 18.78 -8.93 21.00
N ILE A 170 18.29 -7.72 21.31
CA ILE A 170 18.57 -6.50 20.52
C ILE A 170 20.08 -6.18 20.52
N ASN A 171 20.74 -6.22 21.68
CA ASN A 171 22.17 -5.93 21.80
C ASN A 171 23.03 -6.93 21.02
N LYS A 172 22.63 -8.21 21.04
CA LYS A 172 23.24 -9.31 20.29
C LYS A 172 23.07 -9.13 18.78
N VAL A 173 21.87 -8.78 18.31
CA VAL A 173 21.61 -8.47 16.89
C VAL A 173 22.41 -7.26 16.42
N SER A 174 22.47 -6.17 17.21
CA SER A 174 23.31 -5.00 16.90
C SER A 174 24.77 -5.39 16.72
N SER A 175 25.32 -6.17 17.65
CA SER A 175 26.71 -6.64 17.59
C SER A 175 27.01 -7.46 16.32
N THR A 176 26.02 -8.23 15.81
CA THR A 176 26.17 -8.93 14.52
C THR A 176 26.05 -8.00 13.31
N ALA A 177 25.23 -6.95 13.38
CA ALA A 177 25.12 -5.94 12.33
C ALA A 177 26.42 -5.12 12.19
N ASP A 178 27.01 -4.69 13.31
CA ASP A 178 28.30 -3.97 13.34
C ASP A 178 29.44 -4.81 12.72
N LEU A 179 29.46 -6.12 13.01
CA LEU A 179 30.39 -7.07 12.39
C LEU A 179 30.15 -7.21 10.88
N HIS A 180 28.89 -7.22 10.42
CA HIS A 180 28.57 -7.30 9.00
C HIS A 180 28.94 -6.01 8.25
N GLU A 181 28.73 -4.83 8.84
CA GLU A 181 29.14 -3.55 8.25
C GLU A 181 30.67 -3.47 8.09
N GLY A 182 31.44 -3.90 9.08
CA GLY A 182 32.90 -4.00 8.97
C GLY A 182 33.37 -4.93 7.84
N ASN A 183 32.66 -6.05 7.63
CA ASN A 183 32.92 -6.95 6.50
C ASN A 183 32.55 -6.32 5.15
N ILE A 184 31.45 -5.58 5.07
CA ILE A 184 31.03 -4.83 3.87
C ILE A 184 32.11 -3.78 3.52
N GLN A 185 32.57 -2.99 4.48
CA GLN A 185 33.61 -1.97 4.25
C GLN A 185 34.94 -2.61 3.79
N HIS A 186 35.34 -3.74 4.38
CA HIS A 186 36.51 -4.49 3.92
C HIS A 186 36.37 -4.98 2.47
N LEU A 187 35.21 -5.52 2.08
CA LEU A 187 34.93 -5.95 0.71
C LEU A 187 34.91 -4.77 -0.28
N GLN A 188 34.30 -3.64 0.10
CA GLN A 188 34.33 -2.41 -0.71
C GLN A 188 35.77 -1.93 -0.95
N ASN A 189 36.61 -1.92 0.09
CA ASN A 189 38.02 -1.54 -0.03
C ASN A 189 38.80 -2.49 -0.97
N LYS A 190 38.51 -3.80 -0.91
CA LYS A 190 39.11 -4.79 -1.82
C LYS A 190 38.65 -4.61 -3.27
N ILE A 191 37.37 -4.30 -3.50
CA ILE A 191 36.81 -3.97 -4.82
C ILE A 191 37.44 -2.67 -5.36
N HIS A 192 37.64 -1.65 -4.52
CA HIS A 192 38.30 -0.41 -4.92
C HIS A 192 39.75 -0.67 -5.37
N LYS A 193 40.53 -1.44 -4.60
CA LYS A 193 41.90 -1.83 -4.98
C LYS A 193 41.95 -2.55 -6.32
N LEU A 194 41.04 -3.50 -6.57
CA LEU A 194 40.95 -4.22 -7.85
C LEU A 194 40.58 -3.29 -9.02
N LYS A 195 39.69 -2.29 -8.80
CA LYS A 195 39.39 -1.26 -9.80
C LYS A 195 40.60 -0.40 -10.13
N CYS A 196 41.43 -0.04 -9.14
CA CYS A 196 42.68 0.68 -9.37
C CYS A 196 43.67 -0.16 -10.19
N GLN A 197 43.83 -1.45 -9.88
CA GLN A 197 44.71 -2.36 -10.62
C GLN A 197 44.26 -2.51 -12.09
N LEU A 198 42.96 -2.73 -12.31
CA LEU A 198 42.37 -2.79 -13.66
C LEU A 198 42.54 -1.45 -14.43
N ALA A 199 42.48 -0.31 -13.75
CA ALA A 199 42.75 0.99 -14.36
C ALA A 199 44.22 1.16 -14.74
N THR A 200 45.18 0.71 -13.92
CA THR A 200 46.60 0.72 -14.28
C THR A 200 46.93 -0.25 -15.41
N GLU A 201 46.37 -1.46 -15.41
CA GLU A 201 46.53 -2.42 -16.51
C GLU A 201 45.96 -1.87 -17.82
N LYS A 202 44.78 -1.22 -17.77
CA LYS A 202 44.19 -0.55 -18.93
C LYS A 202 45.01 0.65 -19.40
N ALA A 203 45.63 1.41 -18.50
CA ALA A 203 46.55 2.49 -18.87
C ALA A 203 47.80 1.95 -19.58
N THR A 204 48.44 0.91 -19.02
CA THR A 204 49.60 0.24 -19.65
C THR A 204 49.24 -0.39 -21.00
N ALA A 205 48.05 -0.98 -21.13
CA ALA A 205 47.55 -1.48 -22.41
C ALA A 205 47.35 -0.34 -23.43
N ASN A 206 46.80 0.80 -23.00
CA ASN A 206 46.67 1.98 -23.87
C ASN A 206 48.03 2.60 -24.25
N GLU A 207 49.05 2.57 -23.38
CA GLU A 207 50.41 3.00 -23.70
C GLU A 207 51.11 2.04 -24.69
N LEU A 208 50.82 0.73 -24.62
CA LEU A 208 51.23 -0.22 -25.66
C LEU A 208 50.50 0.01 -27.00
N ILE A 209 49.33 0.66 -26.97
CA ILE A 209 48.55 1.09 -28.15
C ILE A 209 48.82 2.59 -28.43
N GLN A 210 50.10 2.99 -28.46
CA GLN A 210 50.50 4.32 -28.97
C GLN A 210 50.16 4.44 -30.46
N THR A 211 49.03 5.08 -30.75
CA THR A 211 48.59 5.36 -32.12
C THR A 211 49.47 6.43 -32.76
N ASN A 212 50.34 6.02 -33.69
CA ASN A 212 50.86 6.94 -34.69
C ASN A 212 49.68 7.54 -35.50
N GLY A 213 49.81 8.80 -35.93
CA GLY A 213 48.70 9.67 -36.34
C GLY A 213 47.95 9.35 -37.65
N SER A 214 47.89 8.10 -38.08
CA SER A 214 47.02 7.60 -39.15
C SER A 214 46.05 6.57 -38.59
N GLY A 215 44.75 6.74 -38.82
CA GLY A 215 43.67 5.96 -38.20
C GLY A 215 43.50 4.52 -38.69
N ASP A 216 44.57 3.75 -38.83
CA ASP A 216 44.56 2.31 -39.09
C ASP A 216 45.30 1.58 -37.96
N LEU A 217 44.58 0.70 -37.26
CA LEU A 217 45.21 -0.27 -36.37
C LEU A 217 45.81 -1.38 -37.22
N GLY A 218 47.13 -1.32 -37.41
CA GLY A 218 47.93 -2.33 -38.12
C GLY A 218 47.97 -3.69 -37.41
N LEU A 219 46.83 -4.37 -37.36
CA LEU A 219 46.76 -5.81 -37.08
C LEU A 219 47.58 -6.55 -38.14
N PRO A 220 48.36 -7.59 -37.76
CA PRO A 220 48.97 -8.48 -38.74
C PRO A 220 47.90 -9.08 -39.65
N ASP A 221 48.14 -9.09 -40.97
CA ASP A 221 47.14 -9.52 -41.95
C ASP A 221 46.71 -10.98 -41.73
N VAL A 222 45.49 -11.16 -41.22
CA VAL A 222 44.91 -12.46 -40.87
C VAL A 222 44.57 -13.28 -42.13
N ALA A 223 44.65 -12.69 -43.33
CA ALA A 223 44.42 -13.40 -44.60
C ALA A 223 45.40 -14.57 -44.85
N GLN A 224 46.56 -14.62 -44.18
CA GLN A 224 47.57 -15.66 -44.40
C GLN A 224 47.49 -16.88 -43.46
N TYR A 225 46.66 -16.86 -42.41
CA TYR A 225 46.41 -18.02 -41.55
C TYR A 225 44.99 -18.57 -41.70
N ARG A 226 44.66 -19.04 -42.91
CA ARG A 226 43.55 -19.99 -43.07
C ARG A 226 43.88 -21.28 -42.31
N LEU A 227 43.09 -21.50 -41.25
CA LEU A 227 42.97 -22.73 -40.46
C LEU A 227 43.53 -23.98 -41.16
N THR A 228 44.78 -24.33 -40.86
CA THR A 228 45.41 -25.59 -41.29
C THR A 228 45.35 -26.67 -40.20
N ALA A 229 44.43 -26.50 -39.24
CA ALA A 229 43.91 -27.59 -38.43
C ALA A 229 42.65 -28.13 -39.11
N PRO A 230 42.57 -29.43 -39.43
CA PRO A 230 41.35 -29.99 -40.02
C PRO A 230 40.19 -29.80 -39.04
N ILE A 231 39.03 -29.39 -39.58
CA ILE A 231 37.80 -29.37 -38.80
C ILE A 231 37.54 -30.83 -38.37
N LEU A 232 37.07 -31.06 -37.13
CA LEU A 232 36.98 -32.41 -36.56
C LEU A 232 36.13 -33.38 -37.42
N GLN A 233 35.22 -32.82 -38.22
CA GLN A 233 34.40 -33.49 -39.24
C GLN A 233 35.22 -34.09 -40.41
N ASP A 234 36.31 -33.45 -40.85
CA ASP A 234 37.18 -33.96 -41.92
C ASP A 234 38.04 -35.14 -41.46
N GLU A 235 38.39 -35.23 -40.17
CA GLU A 235 39.07 -36.41 -39.62
C GLU A 235 38.07 -37.56 -39.35
N LEU A 236 36.86 -37.25 -38.88
CA LEU A 236 35.79 -38.25 -38.71
C LEU A 236 35.47 -38.98 -40.04
N LEU A 237 35.48 -38.27 -41.17
CA LEU A 237 35.28 -38.86 -42.50
C LEU A 237 36.40 -39.84 -42.93
N LYS A 238 37.59 -39.81 -42.31
CA LYS A 238 38.72 -40.70 -42.63
C LYS A 238 38.72 -42.00 -41.81
N VAL A 239 37.90 -42.10 -40.77
CA VAL A 239 37.82 -43.29 -39.91
C VAL A 239 37.12 -44.43 -40.65
N ARG A 240 37.77 -45.61 -40.74
CA ARG A 240 37.24 -46.78 -41.49
C ARG A 240 35.94 -47.38 -40.95
N ASN A 241 35.57 -47.09 -39.69
CA ASN A 241 34.37 -47.62 -39.05
C ASN A 241 33.47 -46.45 -38.56
N GLN A 242 32.86 -45.76 -39.52
CA GLN A 242 32.01 -44.59 -39.23
C GLN A 242 30.76 -44.98 -38.44
N GLU A 243 30.10 -46.10 -38.78
CA GLU A 243 28.90 -46.59 -38.07
C GLU A 243 29.19 -46.99 -36.62
N GLY A 244 30.31 -47.69 -36.37
CA GLY A 244 30.74 -48.02 -35.01
C GLY A 244 30.99 -46.76 -34.17
N LEU A 245 31.75 -45.81 -34.72
CA LEU A 245 32.05 -44.55 -34.01
C LEU A 245 30.80 -43.68 -33.79
N LEU A 246 29.85 -43.67 -34.72
CA LEU A 246 28.55 -43.01 -34.54
C LEU A 246 27.69 -43.69 -33.47
N ASN A 247 27.67 -45.02 -33.42
CA ASN A 247 26.99 -45.76 -32.35
C ASN A 247 27.66 -45.52 -30.99
N ASP A 248 29.00 -45.50 -30.92
CA ASP A 248 29.72 -45.21 -29.68
C ASP A 248 29.45 -43.77 -29.21
N ILE A 249 29.46 -42.79 -30.12
CA ILE A 249 29.11 -41.39 -29.81
C ILE A 249 27.65 -41.25 -29.36
N ASN A 250 26.69 -41.90 -30.03
CA ASN A 250 25.29 -41.91 -29.60
C ASN A 250 25.13 -42.61 -28.24
N THR A 251 25.81 -43.72 -28.00
CA THR A 251 25.78 -44.44 -26.71
C THR A 251 26.37 -43.58 -25.58
N ILE A 252 27.40 -42.78 -25.88
CA ILE A 252 27.94 -41.78 -24.95
C ILE A 252 26.95 -40.63 -24.74
N GLN A 253 26.30 -40.11 -25.78
CA GLN A 253 25.30 -39.03 -25.65
C GLN A 253 24.03 -39.48 -24.89
N GLU A 254 23.61 -40.73 -25.07
CA GLU A 254 22.51 -41.36 -24.32
C GLU A 254 22.94 -41.95 -22.96
N SER A 255 24.22 -41.87 -22.57
CA SER A 255 24.65 -42.25 -21.22
C SER A 255 24.03 -41.33 -20.16
N GLU A 256 23.75 -41.88 -18.97
CA GLU A 256 23.16 -41.08 -17.87
C GLU A 256 24.15 -40.03 -17.35
N GLU A 257 25.46 -40.29 -17.46
CA GLU A 257 26.53 -39.34 -17.18
C GLU A 257 26.45 -38.12 -18.12
N MET A 258 26.28 -38.35 -19.43
CA MET A 258 26.22 -37.25 -20.41
C MET A 258 24.88 -36.52 -20.38
N LYS A 259 23.76 -37.24 -20.18
CA LYS A 259 22.44 -36.64 -19.87
C LYS A 259 22.50 -35.76 -18.62
N THR A 260 23.16 -36.22 -17.55
CA THR A 260 23.35 -35.44 -16.32
C THR A 260 24.22 -34.20 -16.58
N LEU A 261 25.26 -34.31 -17.41
CA LEU A 261 26.08 -33.17 -17.81
C LEU A 261 25.29 -32.15 -18.65
N PHE A 262 24.47 -32.60 -19.61
CA PHE A 262 23.59 -31.73 -20.38
C PHE A 262 22.54 -31.04 -19.50
N ALA A 263 21.84 -31.78 -18.64
CA ALA A 263 20.89 -31.21 -17.69
C ALA A 263 21.55 -30.20 -16.72
N PHE A 264 22.79 -30.47 -16.27
CA PHE A 264 23.56 -29.52 -15.48
C PHE A 264 23.97 -28.28 -16.30
N LEU A 265 24.33 -28.42 -17.57
CA LEU A 265 24.65 -27.30 -18.45
C LEU A 265 23.42 -26.46 -18.79
N GLU A 266 22.26 -27.07 -19.06
CA GLU A 266 20.97 -26.38 -19.21
C GLU A 266 20.60 -25.65 -17.93
N GLN A 267 20.69 -26.30 -16.77
CA GLN A 267 20.44 -25.67 -15.46
C GLN A 267 21.44 -24.54 -15.16
N TYR A 268 22.71 -24.67 -15.57
CA TYR A 268 23.73 -23.63 -15.42
C TYR A 268 23.52 -22.46 -16.38
N VAL A 269 23.02 -22.72 -17.59
CA VAL A 269 22.59 -21.70 -18.55
C VAL A 269 21.34 -20.98 -18.03
N GLU A 270 20.31 -21.67 -17.57
CA GLU A 270 19.13 -21.07 -16.92
C GLU A 270 19.52 -20.27 -15.68
N MET A 271 20.36 -20.82 -14.79
CA MET A 271 20.88 -20.10 -13.62
C MET A 271 21.71 -18.88 -14.03
N GLY A 272 22.49 -18.96 -15.10
CA GLY A 272 23.26 -17.85 -15.66
C GLY A 272 22.35 -16.75 -16.21
N TYR A 273 21.30 -17.11 -16.96
CA TYR A 273 20.26 -16.20 -17.43
C TYR A 273 19.49 -15.59 -16.26
N LEU A 274 19.03 -16.38 -15.30
CA LEU A 274 18.31 -15.93 -14.10
C LEU A 274 19.16 -15.01 -13.22
N THR A 275 20.46 -15.28 -13.08
CA THR A 275 21.38 -14.46 -12.27
C THR A 275 21.73 -13.14 -12.99
N ARG A 276 21.94 -13.17 -14.32
CA ARG A 276 22.06 -11.95 -15.13
C ARG A 276 20.77 -11.14 -15.12
N ASN A 277 19.61 -11.78 -15.24
CA ASN A 277 18.31 -11.11 -15.14
C ASN A 277 18.11 -10.49 -13.75
N ARG A 278 18.39 -11.21 -12.66
CA ARG A 278 18.30 -10.67 -11.29
C ARG A 278 19.24 -9.48 -11.07
N ALA A 279 20.47 -9.52 -11.61
CA ALA A 279 21.38 -8.38 -11.56
C ALA A 279 20.85 -7.19 -12.38
N ALA A 280 20.32 -7.42 -13.59
CA ALA A 280 19.72 -6.39 -14.42
C ALA A 280 18.48 -5.77 -13.78
N ILE A 281 17.54 -6.61 -13.33
CA ILE A 281 16.36 -6.26 -12.53
C ILE A 281 16.75 -5.42 -11.29
N SER A 282 17.77 -5.83 -10.53
CA SER A 282 18.24 -5.07 -9.36
C SER A 282 18.82 -3.69 -9.73
N ASN A 283 19.53 -3.58 -10.85
CA ASN A 283 20.07 -2.31 -11.33
C ASN A 283 18.97 -1.38 -11.88
N VAL A 284 17.97 -1.93 -12.58
CA VAL A 284 16.75 -1.23 -13.02
C VAL A 284 15.98 -0.71 -11.80
N LEU A 285 15.76 -1.54 -10.79
CA LEU A 285 15.14 -1.15 -9.52
C LEU A 285 15.92 -0.02 -8.83
N TRP A 286 17.25 -0.13 -8.74
CA TRP A 286 18.09 0.88 -8.11
C TRP A 286 18.00 2.24 -8.83
N ALA A 287 18.07 2.24 -10.17
CA ALA A 287 17.95 3.45 -11.00
C ALA A 287 16.57 4.11 -10.90
N MET A 288 15.52 3.32 -10.66
CA MET A 288 14.12 3.80 -10.66
C MET A 288 13.59 4.21 -9.28
N ARG A 289 14.15 3.69 -8.19
CA ARG A 289 13.63 3.90 -6.82
C ARG A 289 13.43 5.37 -6.42
N ILE A 290 14.13 6.30 -7.09
CA ILE A 290 14.17 7.73 -6.78
C ILE A 290 13.43 8.57 -7.86
N VAL A 291 13.04 7.98 -9.01
CA VAL A 291 12.45 8.70 -10.15
C VAL A 291 10.93 8.48 -10.17
N PRO A 292 10.08 9.48 -9.83
CA PRO A 292 8.64 9.27 -9.66
C PRO A 292 7.94 8.77 -10.92
N ASP A 293 8.37 9.29 -12.08
CA ASP A 293 7.80 8.97 -13.39
C ASP A 293 8.02 7.49 -13.79
N SER A 294 8.87 6.77 -13.06
CA SER A 294 9.18 5.36 -13.27
C SER A 294 8.38 4.39 -12.38
N PHE A 295 7.57 4.88 -11.42
CA PHE A 295 6.97 4.01 -10.38
C PHE A 295 6.10 2.86 -10.92
N GLN A 296 5.49 3.01 -12.10
CA GLN A 296 4.73 1.93 -12.75
C GLN A 296 5.63 0.77 -13.21
N VAL A 297 6.80 1.09 -13.77
CA VAL A 297 7.83 0.10 -14.14
C VAL A 297 8.47 -0.47 -12.88
N TYR A 298 8.88 0.37 -11.92
CA TYR A 298 9.48 -0.07 -10.65
C TYR A 298 8.59 -1.08 -9.91
N GLY A 299 7.28 -0.80 -9.81
CA GLY A 299 6.31 -1.71 -9.18
C GLY A 299 6.13 -3.03 -9.92
N ALA A 300 6.07 -3.02 -11.26
CA ALA A 300 6.06 -4.26 -12.05
C ALA A 300 7.37 -5.04 -11.89
N VAL A 301 8.53 -4.39 -11.93
CA VAL A 301 9.84 -5.05 -11.79
C VAL A 301 10.01 -5.66 -10.39
N LEU A 302 9.48 -5.02 -9.33
CA LEU A 302 9.39 -5.62 -7.99
C LEU A 302 8.48 -6.85 -7.97
N ASN A 303 7.32 -6.83 -8.64
CA ASN A 303 6.42 -7.98 -8.76
C ASN A 303 7.03 -9.13 -9.57
N ILE A 304 7.76 -8.83 -10.65
CA ILE A 304 8.52 -9.81 -11.44
C ILE A 304 9.59 -10.48 -10.57
N ASN A 305 10.34 -9.71 -9.77
CA ASN A 305 11.35 -10.25 -8.86
C ASN A 305 10.74 -11.07 -7.70
N ARG A 306 9.44 -10.93 -7.42
CA ARG A 306 8.70 -11.57 -6.33
C ARG A 306 7.76 -12.67 -6.82
N GLY A 307 8.32 -13.62 -7.57
CA GLY A 307 7.61 -14.81 -8.07
C GLY A 307 6.82 -14.59 -9.36
N ASN A 308 6.80 -13.36 -9.91
CA ASN A 308 6.26 -13.03 -11.22
C ASN A 308 4.83 -13.57 -11.50
N PRO A 309 3.84 -13.33 -10.63
CA PRO A 309 2.53 -13.99 -10.71
C PRO A 309 1.77 -13.73 -12.03
N PHE A 310 1.99 -12.56 -12.65
CA PHE A 310 1.36 -12.17 -13.92
C PHE A 310 2.19 -12.54 -15.16
N ARG A 311 3.24 -13.37 -15.01
CA ARG A 311 4.15 -13.82 -16.09
C ARG A 311 4.61 -12.66 -16.97
N LYS A 312 5.25 -11.66 -16.36
CA LYS A 312 5.78 -10.47 -17.04
C LYS A 312 7.29 -10.53 -17.24
N GLU A 313 7.75 -9.77 -18.22
CA GLU A 313 9.17 -9.58 -18.55
C GLU A 313 9.47 -8.10 -18.77
N VAL A 314 10.77 -7.77 -18.86
CA VAL A 314 11.28 -6.41 -19.03
C VAL A 314 12.04 -6.35 -20.36
N VAL A 315 11.63 -5.44 -21.23
CA VAL A 315 12.31 -5.11 -22.49
C VAL A 315 12.95 -3.74 -22.35
N VAL A 316 14.19 -3.58 -22.81
CA VAL A 316 14.94 -2.31 -22.84
C VAL A 316 15.49 -2.08 -24.25
N ASP A 317 15.74 -0.82 -24.61
CA ASP A 317 16.39 -0.47 -25.88
C ASP A 317 17.88 -0.88 -25.90
N SER A 318 18.54 -0.80 -24.75
CA SER A 318 19.98 -0.99 -24.60
C SER A 318 20.34 -1.38 -23.16
N TRP A 319 21.53 -1.97 -22.98
CA TRP A 319 22.03 -2.40 -21.67
C TRP A 319 23.56 -2.19 -21.60
N PRO A 320 24.12 -1.67 -20.47
CA PRO A 320 23.46 -1.33 -19.21
C PRO A 320 22.76 0.04 -19.18
N GLU A 321 23.07 0.94 -20.11
CA GLU A 321 22.62 2.34 -20.08
C GLU A 321 21.29 2.57 -20.81
N PHE A 322 20.25 1.83 -20.43
CA PHE A 322 18.92 1.91 -21.06
C PHE A 322 18.39 3.35 -21.13
N LYS A 323 17.80 3.70 -22.27
CA LYS A 323 17.08 4.95 -22.50
C LYS A 323 15.57 4.79 -22.34
N ALA A 324 15.03 3.65 -22.74
CA ALA A 324 13.61 3.32 -22.70
C ALA A 324 13.40 1.88 -22.20
N VAL A 325 12.30 1.66 -21.51
CA VAL A 325 11.97 0.37 -20.89
C VAL A 325 10.47 0.13 -20.93
N ILE A 326 10.11 -1.09 -21.27
CA ILE A 326 8.74 -1.57 -21.40
C ILE A 326 8.63 -2.88 -20.62
N THR A 327 7.78 -2.91 -19.60
CA THR A 327 7.33 -4.16 -18.99
C THR A 327 6.15 -4.69 -19.79
N ARG A 328 6.08 -6.00 -20.00
CA ARG A 328 5.02 -6.67 -20.77
C ARG A 328 4.73 -8.06 -20.23
N ARG A 329 3.70 -8.72 -20.76
CA ARG A 329 3.46 -10.15 -20.54
C ARG A 329 4.43 -10.99 -21.41
N GLN A 330 4.90 -12.11 -20.89
CA GLN A 330 5.74 -13.06 -21.62
C GLN A 330 4.99 -13.61 -22.84
N ARG A 331 5.65 -13.66 -24.01
CA ARG A 331 5.03 -14.13 -25.27
C ARG A 331 4.62 -15.60 -25.26
N THR A 332 5.18 -16.40 -24.34
CA THR A 332 4.86 -17.82 -24.12
C THR A 332 3.70 -18.05 -23.14
N ALA A 333 3.11 -17.00 -22.58
CA ALA A 333 1.94 -17.11 -21.70
C ALA A 333 0.64 -16.92 -22.49
N GLU A 334 -0.31 -17.84 -22.35
CA GLU A 334 -1.63 -17.83 -23.01
C GLU A 334 -2.34 -16.47 -22.88
N SER A 335 -2.50 -15.74 -23.99
CA SER A 335 -3.27 -14.50 -24.08
C SER A 335 -4.75 -14.77 -24.38
N ASP A 336 -5.63 -14.04 -23.71
CA ASP A 336 -6.93 -13.69 -24.27
C ASP A 336 -6.68 -12.39 -25.05
N ASP A 337 -6.84 -12.41 -26.36
CA ASP A 337 -6.52 -11.26 -27.21
C ASP A 337 -7.47 -10.07 -27.00
N LEU A 338 -8.54 -10.22 -26.21
CA LEU A 338 -9.40 -9.13 -25.77
C LEU A 338 -9.05 -8.62 -24.36
N ASP A 339 -8.23 -9.34 -23.58
CA ASP A 339 -7.92 -9.00 -22.18
C ASP A 339 -6.83 -7.93 -22.06
N HIS A 340 -7.20 -6.70 -22.42
CA HIS A 340 -6.37 -5.53 -22.18
C HIS A 340 -6.04 -5.26 -20.71
N PHE A 341 -6.66 -5.94 -19.73
CA PHE A 341 -6.30 -5.81 -18.32
C PHE A 341 -5.05 -6.62 -17.96
N THR A 342 -4.96 -7.86 -18.42
CA THR A 342 -3.76 -8.71 -18.25
C THR A 342 -2.69 -8.40 -19.31
N ASN A 343 -3.10 -8.07 -20.54
CA ASN A 343 -2.23 -7.59 -21.63
C ASN A 343 -1.89 -6.10 -21.41
N ALA A 344 -1.29 -5.80 -20.25
CA ALA A 344 -0.96 -4.45 -19.82
C ALA A 344 0.55 -4.23 -19.78
N TYR A 345 0.98 -3.14 -20.40
CA TYR A 345 2.36 -2.69 -20.46
C TYR A 345 2.53 -1.48 -19.54
N ALA A 346 3.58 -1.45 -18.70
CA ALA A 346 4.03 -0.21 -18.06
C ALA A 346 5.38 0.21 -18.62
N VAL A 347 5.52 1.51 -18.87
CA VAL A 347 6.66 2.07 -19.62
C VAL A 347 7.32 3.23 -18.87
N PHE A 348 8.60 3.45 -19.16
CA PHE A 348 9.36 4.60 -18.74
C PHE A 348 10.40 4.91 -19.82
N TYR A 349 10.68 6.19 -20.08
CA TYR A 349 11.74 6.59 -20.99
C TYR A 349 12.38 7.93 -20.62
N LYS A 350 13.66 8.04 -20.97
CA LYS A 350 14.49 9.26 -20.98
C LYS A 350 14.56 9.88 -22.37
N ASP A 351 14.25 9.09 -23.41
CA ASP A 351 14.40 9.39 -24.83
C ASP A 351 13.16 8.84 -25.56
N GLN A 352 12.37 9.74 -26.16
CA GLN A 352 11.12 9.39 -26.83
C GLN A 352 11.35 8.62 -28.14
N GLN A 353 12.50 8.81 -28.81
CA GLN A 353 12.84 8.08 -30.03
C GLN A 353 13.21 6.63 -29.70
N ALA A 354 13.94 6.40 -28.61
CA ALA A 354 14.22 5.06 -28.10
C ALA A 354 12.93 4.31 -27.70
N TYR A 355 11.95 5.02 -27.11
CA TYR A 355 10.63 4.45 -26.82
C TYR A 355 9.85 4.12 -28.10
N GLN A 356 9.84 5.01 -29.09
CA GLN A 356 9.17 4.78 -30.38
C GLN A 356 9.79 3.58 -31.12
N ALA A 357 11.12 3.46 -31.17
CA ALA A 357 11.80 2.31 -31.76
C ALA A 357 11.43 0.98 -31.07
N LEU A 358 11.25 0.99 -29.74
CA LEU A 358 10.72 -0.16 -29.01
C LEU A 358 9.28 -0.50 -29.39
N LEU A 359 8.41 0.49 -29.62
CA LEU A 359 7.02 0.26 -30.08
C LEU A 359 6.93 -0.26 -31.52
N GLU A 360 7.79 0.23 -32.41
CA GLU A 360 7.82 -0.15 -33.82
C GLU A 360 8.23 -1.62 -33.99
N ASN A 361 9.21 -2.05 -33.20
CA ASN A 361 9.75 -3.42 -33.16
C ASN A 361 8.64 -4.48 -32.90
N PRO A 362 8.37 -5.39 -33.86
CA PRO A 362 7.40 -6.48 -33.71
C PRO A 362 7.66 -7.41 -32.51
N GLU A 363 8.93 -7.50 -32.09
CA GLU A 363 9.35 -8.36 -31.00
C GLU A 363 9.05 -7.78 -29.61
N THR A 364 8.57 -6.52 -29.51
CA THR A 364 8.24 -5.85 -28.23
C THR A 364 6.75 -5.83 -27.91
N VAL A 365 5.89 -5.51 -28.89
CA VAL A 365 4.44 -5.34 -28.67
C VAL A 365 3.68 -6.23 -29.65
N ASN A 366 2.83 -7.12 -29.14
CA ASN A 366 1.83 -7.76 -29.98
C ASN A 366 0.73 -6.73 -30.28
N TRP A 367 0.67 -6.30 -31.54
CA TRP A 367 -0.29 -5.32 -32.08
C TRP A 367 -1.56 -5.96 -32.64
N GLU A 368 -1.67 -7.29 -32.67
CA GLU A 368 -2.83 -8.02 -33.20
C GLU A 368 -3.92 -8.25 -32.14
N GLN A 369 -3.59 -8.04 -30.85
CA GLN A 369 -4.50 -8.12 -29.70
C GLN A 369 -4.95 -6.72 -29.21
N VAL A 370 -5.96 -6.68 -28.35
CA VAL A 370 -6.32 -5.51 -27.53
C VAL A 370 -5.42 -5.47 -26.30
N PHE A 371 -4.78 -4.32 -26.05
CA PHE A 371 -3.85 -4.15 -24.92
C PHE A 371 -3.91 -2.74 -24.32
N GLN A 372 -3.29 -2.53 -23.16
CA GLN A 372 -3.13 -1.18 -22.59
C GLN A 372 -1.66 -0.81 -22.32
N ILE A 373 -1.31 0.46 -22.54
CA ILE A 373 -0.04 1.06 -22.10
C ILE A 373 -0.34 2.01 -20.94
N GLN A 374 0.51 1.99 -19.91
CA GLN A 374 0.46 2.88 -18.74
C GLN A 374 1.82 3.54 -18.54
N GLY A 375 1.85 4.87 -18.36
CA GLY A 375 3.07 5.65 -18.18
C GLY A 375 2.79 7.04 -17.61
N LEU A 376 3.84 7.75 -17.23
CA LEU A 376 3.78 9.08 -16.59
C LEU A 376 4.46 10.17 -17.44
N GLN A 377 5.04 9.79 -18.59
CA GLN A 377 5.85 10.65 -19.46
C GLN A 377 4.99 11.47 -20.42
N ASP A 378 5.42 12.71 -20.66
CA ASP A 378 4.89 13.54 -21.75
C ASP A 378 5.23 12.93 -23.12
N GLY A 379 4.37 13.16 -24.11
CA GLY A 379 4.49 12.60 -25.47
C GLY A 379 4.14 11.10 -25.60
N LEU A 380 3.70 10.44 -24.51
CA LEU A 380 3.37 9.01 -24.52
C LEU A 380 2.24 8.66 -25.50
N TYR A 381 1.20 9.52 -25.55
CA TYR A 381 0.10 9.37 -26.49
C TYR A 381 0.57 9.55 -27.93
N ASP A 382 1.32 10.62 -28.22
CA ASP A 382 1.73 10.96 -29.58
C ASP A 382 2.65 9.89 -30.19
N ALA A 383 3.62 9.39 -29.41
CA ALA A 383 4.49 8.29 -29.84
C ALA A 383 3.71 6.98 -30.06
N SER A 384 2.74 6.67 -29.20
CA SER A 384 1.91 5.46 -29.36
C SER A 384 0.95 5.59 -30.55
N GLN A 385 0.33 6.76 -30.75
CA GLN A 385 -0.57 7.05 -31.87
C GLN A 385 0.16 7.04 -33.21
N ALA A 386 1.38 7.57 -33.29
CA ALA A 386 2.20 7.53 -34.51
C ALA A 386 2.40 6.09 -34.99
N VAL A 387 2.82 5.20 -34.09
CA VAL A 387 3.04 3.77 -34.42
C VAL A 387 1.72 3.04 -34.68
N ALA A 388 0.70 3.24 -33.84
CA ALA A 388 -0.62 2.60 -33.98
C ALA A 388 -1.31 2.93 -35.31
N SER A 389 -1.16 4.18 -35.79
CA SER A 389 -1.74 4.62 -37.07
C SER A 389 -1.21 3.79 -38.25
N SER A 390 0.09 3.43 -38.23
CA SER A 390 0.70 2.58 -39.27
C SER A 390 0.26 1.11 -39.20
N LYS A 391 -0.27 0.67 -38.05
CA LYS A 391 -0.64 -0.73 -37.75
C LYS A 391 -2.16 -0.95 -37.69
N LEU A 392 -2.98 0.03 -38.10
CA LEU A 392 -4.45 -0.04 -38.13
C LEU A 392 -5.10 -0.32 -36.75
N VAL A 393 -4.61 0.38 -35.73
CA VAL A 393 -5.02 0.25 -34.32
C VAL A 393 -5.56 1.59 -33.80
N ASP A 394 -6.75 1.57 -33.18
CA ASP A 394 -7.35 2.70 -32.45
C ASP A 394 -6.66 2.90 -31.09
N VAL A 395 -6.46 4.15 -30.66
CA VAL A 395 -5.81 4.47 -29.37
C VAL A 395 -6.71 5.36 -28.51
N LYS A 396 -7.29 4.76 -27.48
CA LYS A 396 -8.16 5.46 -26.52
C LYS A 396 -7.39 5.91 -25.29
N GLN A 397 -7.10 7.21 -25.21
CA GLN A 397 -6.46 7.85 -24.06
C GLN A 397 -7.40 7.98 -22.85
N SER A 398 -6.83 7.99 -21.65
CA SER A 398 -7.46 8.43 -20.40
C SER A 398 -6.38 8.96 -19.45
N CYS A 399 -6.51 10.20 -19.00
CA CYS A 399 -5.58 10.84 -18.06
C CYS A 399 -6.14 10.86 -16.63
N PHE A 400 -5.23 10.81 -15.65
CA PHE A 400 -5.53 10.78 -14.22
C PHE A 400 -4.47 11.57 -13.46
N GLN A 401 -4.83 12.18 -12.33
CA GLN A 401 -3.85 12.74 -11.40
C GLN A 401 -3.06 11.59 -10.74
N MET A 402 -1.74 11.68 -10.79
CA MET A 402 -0.84 10.72 -10.16
C MET A 402 -0.61 11.11 -8.69
N VAL A 403 -0.71 10.14 -7.78
CA VAL A 403 -0.72 10.38 -6.33
C VAL A 403 0.16 9.37 -5.61
N ILE A 404 0.95 9.83 -4.64
CA ILE A 404 1.81 9.00 -3.81
C ILE A 404 1.69 9.34 -2.32
N HIS A 405 1.96 8.35 -1.48
CA HIS A 405 2.27 8.53 -0.05
C HIS A 405 3.77 8.24 0.13
N PRO A 406 4.65 9.26 0.12
CA PRO A 406 6.10 9.03 0.06
C PRO A 406 6.68 8.47 1.37
N ASP A 407 6.03 8.74 2.49
CA ASP A 407 6.50 8.43 3.85
C ASP A 407 5.35 7.82 4.67
N PRO A 408 5.50 6.60 5.24
CA PRO A 408 4.46 5.93 6.02
C PRO A 408 4.12 6.63 7.35
N ASP A 409 4.97 7.53 7.86
CA ASP A 409 4.75 8.26 9.11
C ASP A 409 4.01 9.59 8.89
N THR A 410 4.02 10.10 7.66
CA THR A 410 3.12 11.22 7.27
C THR A 410 1.64 10.81 7.17
N LEU A 411 1.35 9.51 7.12
CA LEU A 411 -0.01 8.98 7.06
C LEU A 411 -0.76 9.23 8.39
N PRO A 412 -1.88 9.98 8.39
CA PRO A 412 -2.55 10.37 9.62
C PRO A 412 -3.17 9.17 10.35
N GLU A 413 -3.07 9.15 11.69
CA GLU A 413 -3.74 8.17 12.55
C GLU A 413 -5.22 7.98 12.19
N VAL A 414 -5.62 6.75 11.89
CA VAL A 414 -7.00 6.43 11.51
C VAL A 414 -7.84 6.14 12.76
N LYS A 415 -8.09 7.18 13.54
CA LYS A 415 -9.01 7.14 14.69
C LYS A 415 -10.46 7.16 14.20
N LEU A 416 -11.02 5.97 13.96
CA LEU A 416 -12.45 5.80 13.67
C LEU A 416 -13.26 5.85 14.98
N PRO A 417 -14.30 6.69 15.09
CA PRO A 417 -15.17 6.76 16.27
C PRO A 417 -16.23 5.64 16.26
N LEU A 418 -15.86 4.44 15.83
CA LEU A 418 -16.74 3.27 15.68
C LEU A 418 -16.49 2.29 16.84
N VAL A 419 -17.57 1.92 17.51
CA VAL A 419 -17.60 0.90 18.56
C VAL A 419 -18.73 -0.07 18.21
N PRO A 420 -18.45 -1.37 17.98
CA PRO A 420 -17.13 -2.01 17.96
C PRO A 420 -16.22 -1.49 16.83
N PRO A 421 -14.89 -1.68 16.93
CA PRO A 421 -13.97 -1.36 15.84
C PRO A 421 -14.25 -2.26 14.61
N PRO A 422 -14.05 -1.76 13.38
CA PRO A 422 -14.33 -2.53 12.17
C PRO A 422 -13.35 -3.70 12.00
N LYS A 423 -13.88 -4.88 11.68
CA LYS A 423 -13.10 -6.08 11.37
C LYS A 423 -12.39 -5.92 10.02
N LEU A 424 -11.05 -5.86 10.06
CA LEU A 424 -10.21 -5.87 8.87
C LEU A 424 -9.88 -7.31 8.44
N ALA A 425 -9.77 -7.52 7.14
CA ALA A 425 -9.30 -8.76 6.51
C ALA A 425 -8.61 -8.46 5.16
N SER A 426 -8.11 -9.49 4.47
CA SER A 426 -7.82 -9.41 3.03
C SER A 426 -9.02 -9.94 2.23
N LEU A 427 -9.08 -9.62 0.94
CA LEU A 427 -10.09 -10.19 0.04
C LEU A 427 -9.77 -11.66 -0.26
N ASP A 428 -10.80 -12.50 -0.29
CA ASP A 428 -10.78 -13.82 -0.90
C ASP A 428 -11.27 -13.78 -2.36
N VAL A 429 -10.88 -14.77 -3.17
CA VAL A 429 -11.25 -14.88 -4.59
C VAL A 429 -12.76 -14.98 -4.81
N SER A 430 -13.53 -15.54 -3.86
CA SER A 430 -15.00 -15.54 -3.91
C SER A 430 -15.61 -14.13 -3.97
N HIS A 431 -14.92 -13.13 -3.43
CA HIS A 431 -15.36 -11.72 -3.47
C HIS A 431 -15.22 -11.07 -4.85
N ALA A 432 -14.52 -11.69 -5.81
CA ALA A 432 -14.30 -11.12 -7.14
C ALA A 432 -15.62 -10.76 -7.86
N SER A 433 -16.70 -11.52 -7.64
CA SER A 433 -18.02 -11.23 -8.20
C SER A 433 -18.65 -9.94 -7.64
N LEU A 434 -18.42 -9.62 -6.37
CA LEU A 434 -18.87 -8.38 -5.72
C LEU A 434 -18.07 -7.17 -6.23
N LEU A 435 -16.76 -7.33 -6.38
CA LEU A 435 -15.92 -6.28 -7.00
C LEU A 435 -16.31 -6.06 -8.46
N ASN A 436 -16.67 -7.11 -9.19
CA ASN A 436 -17.07 -7.00 -10.60
C ASN A 436 -18.42 -6.31 -10.78
N SER A 437 -19.42 -6.56 -9.92
CA SER A 437 -20.75 -5.93 -10.03
C SER A 437 -20.79 -4.48 -9.55
N THR A 438 -19.83 -4.04 -8.73
CA THR A 438 -19.77 -2.68 -8.18
C THR A 438 -18.78 -1.75 -8.90
N TRP A 439 -17.94 -2.29 -9.79
CA TRP A 439 -16.97 -1.52 -10.57
C TRP A 439 -17.59 -0.94 -11.85
N SER A 440 -17.30 0.34 -12.13
CA SER A 440 -17.82 1.06 -13.31
C SER A 440 -17.31 0.57 -14.68
N ARG A 441 -16.33 -0.34 -14.70
CA ARG A 441 -15.89 -1.09 -15.90
C ARG A 441 -16.11 -2.60 -15.78
N GLY A 442 -16.78 -3.05 -14.72
CA GLY A 442 -17.05 -4.46 -14.47
C GLY A 442 -18.30 -4.97 -15.17
N GLY A 443 -18.85 -6.07 -14.65
CA GLY A 443 -20.04 -6.74 -15.18
C GLY A 443 -19.74 -7.84 -16.21
N SER A 444 -18.56 -7.86 -16.83
CA SER A 444 -18.13 -8.94 -17.72
C SER A 444 -17.44 -10.09 -16.98
N GLU A 445 -17.44 -11.29 -17.56
CA GLU A 445 -16.70 -12.45 -17.02
C GLU A 445 -15.17 -12.23 -17.08
N GLN A 446 -14.67 -11.53 -18.10
CA GLN A 446 -13.26 -11.15 -18.22
C GLN A 446 -12.83 -10.25 -17.05
N CYS A 447 -13.62 -9.22 -16.71
CA CYS A 447 -13.38 -8.37 -15.55
C CYS A 447 -13.41 -9.17 -14.23
N ARG A 448 -14.30 -10.17 -14.10
CA ARG A 448 -14.33 -11.08 -12.95
C ARG A 448 -13.06 -11.93 -12.84
N LYS A 449 -12.58 -12.49 -13.95
CA LYS A 449 -11.32 -13.28 -14.01
C LYS A 449 -10.11 -12.42 -13.66
N TYR A 450 -9.99 -11.22 -14.23
CA TYR A 450 -8.92 -10.28 -13.90
C TYR A 450 -8.93 -9.92 -12.40
N LEU A 451 -10.11 -9.61 -11.84
CA LEU A 451 -10.25 -9.34 -10.39
C LEU A 451 -9.88 -10.55 -9.52
N ALA A 452 -10.25 -11.77 -9.90
CA ALA A 452 -9.85 -12.99 -9.21
C ALA A 452 -8.31 -13.15 -9.20
N ASN A 453 -7.67 -12.96 -10.36
CA ASN A 453 -6.21 -13.02 -10.51
C ASN A 453 -5.49 -11.93 -9.69
N LEU A 454 -6.05 -10.72 -9.60
CA LEU A 454 -5.50 -9.68 -8.74
C LEU A 454 -5.59 -10.03 -7.25
N ILE A 455 -6.74 -10.54 -6.80
CA ILE A 455 -6.98 -10.89 -5.39
C ILE A 455 -6.08 -12.05 -4.94
N SER A 456 -5.87 -13.06 -5.79
CA SER A 456 -5.00 -14.21 -5.45
C SER A 456 -3.51 -13.87 -5.46
N CYS A 457 -3.07 -12.87 -6.25
CA CYS A 457 -1.66 -12.57 -6.46
C CYS A 457 -1.11 -11.38 -5.68
N PHE A 458 -1.95 -10.42 -5.24
CA PHE A 458 -1.47 -9.13 -4.74
C PHE A 458 -2.09 -8.68 -3.40
N PRO A 459 -1.40 -7.80 -2.64
CA PRO A 459 -1.93 -7.21 -1.41
C PRO A 459 -3.33 -6.62 -1.54
N SER A 460 -4.28 -7.18 -0.81
CA SER A 460 -5.64 -6.66 -0.63
C SER A 460 -5.97 -6.41 0.84
N THR A 461 -6.89 -5.48 1.09
CA THR A 461 -7.44 -5.14 2.42
C THR A 461 -8.92 -4.80 2.28
N CYS A 462 -9.77 -5.35 3.14
CA CYS A 462 -11.19 -5.02 3.24
C CYS A 462 -11.64 -4.83 4.69
N VAL A 463 -12.76 -4.13 4.85
CA VAL A 463 -13.56 -4.11 6.08
C VAL A 463 -14.75 -5.05 5.87
N LEU A 464 -14.97 -5.93 6.85
CA LEU A 464 -16.11 -6.85 6.89
C LEU A 464 -17.25 -6.31 7.75
N ASP A 465 -18.47 -6.76 7.48
CA ASP A 465 -19.62 -6.64 8.39
C ASP A 465 -19.67 -7.79 9.41
N GLU A 466 -20.77 -7.84 10.18
CA GLU A 466 -21.04 -8.87 11.19
C GLU A 466 -21.27 -10.26 10.58
N GLY A 467 -21.71 -10.34 9.32
CA GLY A 467 -21.85 -11.59 8.55
C GLY A 467 -20.55 -12.07 7.92
N GLY A 468 -19.49 -11.24 7.92
CA GLY A 468 -18.22 -11.52 7.29
C GLY A 468 -18.12 -11.07 5.83
N CYS A 469 -19.10 -10.33 5.31
CA CYS A 469 -19.11 -9.84 3.92
C CYS A 469 -18.30 -8.54 3.78
N PRO A 470 -17.52 -8.34 2.68
CA PRO A 470 -16.80 -7.10 2.45
C PRO A 470 -17.73 -5.91 2.16
N ILE A 471 -17.68 -4.88 3.00
CA ILE A 471 -18.46 -3.63 2.87
C ILE A 471 -17.65 -2.44 2.35
N ALA A 472 -16.32 -2.56 2.41
CA ALA A 472 -15.36 -1.65 1.81
C ALA A 472 -14.05 -2.40 1.53
N TRP A 473 -13.32 -2.03 0.49
CA TRP A 473 -12.09 -2.74 0.09
C TRP A 473 -11.15 -1.88 -0.76
N GLY A 474 -9.95 -2.40 -0.97
CA GLY A 474 -8.94 -1.95 -1.93
C GLY A 474 -7.87 -3.04 -2.10
N LEU A 475 -7.14 -2.99 -3.19
CA LEU A 475 -6.03 -3.91 -3.49
C LEU A 475 -4.99 -3.23 -4.38
N THR A 476 -3.89 -3.91 -4.68
CA THR A 476 -2.94 -3.45 -5.71
C THR A 476 -3.00 -4.24 -7.00
N ASP A 477 -2.55 -3.62 -8.09
CA ASP A 477 -2.34 -4.30 -9.37
C ASP A 477 -0.92 -4.84 -9.57
N GLN A 478 -0.75 -5.47 -10.73
CA GLN A 478 0.50 -5.90 -11.35
C GLN A 478 1.61 -4.83 -11.44
N PHE A 479 1.30 -3.54 -11.30
CA PHE A 479 2.25 -2.42 -11.25
C PHE A 479 2.46 -1.90 -9.82
N ALA A 480 1.98 -2.64 -8.82
CA ALA A 480 1.92 -2.25 -7.40
C ALA A 480 1.11 -0.95 -7.15
N THR A 481 0.20 -0.60 -8.04
CA THR A 481 -0.67 0.58 -7.92
C THR A 481 -1.87 0.28 -7.04
N MET A 482 -2.21 1.14 -6.09
CA MET A 482 -3.42 1.04 -5.27
C MET A 482 -4.68 1.33 -6.11
N ILE A 483 -5.58 0.34 -6.19
CA ILE A 483 -6.73 0.32 -7.10
C ILE A 483 -8.02 -0.19 -6.41
N HIS A 484 -9.16 0.00 -7.06
CA HIS A 484 -10.52 -0.38 -6.61
C HIS A 484 -10.88 0.00 -5.16
N GLY A 485 -10.34 1.12 -4.65
CA GLY A 485 -10.70 1.67 -3.33
C GLY A 485 -12.18 2.07 -3.27
N TYR A 486 -13.03 1.21 -2.69
CA TYR A 486 -14.48 1.34 -2.73
C TYR A 486 -15.12 1.19 -1.35
N THR A 487 -16.38 1.62 -1.24
CA THR A 487 -17.24 1.41 -0.07
C THR A 487 -18.69 1.38 -0.54
N LEU A 488 -19.43 0.34 -0.13
CA LEU A 488 -20.86 0.18 -0.47
C LEU A 488 -21.67 1.40 0.00
N PRO A 489 -22.69 1.87 -0.75
CA PRO A 489 -23.38 3.14 -0.50
C PRO A 489 -23.80 3.38 0.96
N GLU A 490 -24.44 2.39 1.56
CA GLU A 490 -24.96 2.34 2.93
C GLU A 490 -23.87 2.23 4.02
N HIS A 491 -22.62 1.96 3.62
CA HIS A 491 -21.43 1.97 4.47
C HIS A 491 -20.53 3.22 4.27
N ARG A 492 -20.91 4.15 3.38
CA ARG A 492 -20.14 5.39 3.13
C ARG A 492 -20.17 6.35 4.33
N ARG A 493 -19.28 7.35 4.30
CA ARG A 493 -19.05 8.38 5.34
C ARG A 493 -18.58 7.85 6.71
N LYS A 494 -18.54 6.54 6.94
CA LYS A 494 -18.03 5.87 8.16
C LYS A 494 -16.49 5.83 8.27
N GLY A 495 -15.77 6.29 7.25
CA GLY A 495 -14.29 6.41 7.24
C GLY A 495 -13.53 5.20 6.68
N TYR A 496 -14.19 4.11 6.31
CA TYR A 496 -13.54 2.85 5.90
C TYR A 496 -12.51 2.98 4.77
N ASN A 497 -12.78 3.76 3.70
CA ASN A 497 -11.81 3.92 2.61
C ASN A 497 -10.50 4.60 3.07
N ARG A 498 -10.54 5.49 4.09
CA ARG A 498 -9.32 6.03 4.72
C ARG A 498 -8.53 4.93 5.42
N LEU A 499 -9.21 4.07 6.19
CA LEU A 499 -8.57 2.96 6.91
C LEU A 499 -7.89 2.01 5.93
N ILE A 500 -8.62 1.56 4.92
CA ILE A 500 -8.13 0.62 3.90
C ILE A 500 -6.94 1.20 3.14
N ALA A 501 -7.04 2.44 2.63
CA ALA A 501 -5.94 3.08 1.92
C ALA A 501 -4.71 3.29 2.81
N THR A 502 -4.89 3.64 4.09
CA THR A 502 -3.77 3.79 5.04
C THR A 502 -3.08 2.45 5.34
N VAL A 503 -3.87 1.40 5.56
CA VAL A 503 -3.35 0.03 5.81
C VAL A 503 -2.63 -0.51 4.58
N LEU A 504 -3.16 -0.31 3.38
CA LEU A 504 -2.49 -0.69 2.12
C LEU A 504 -1.20 0.09 1.90
N ALA A 505 -1.19 1.41 2.11
CA ALA A 505 0.02 2.23 1.99
C ALA A 505 1.12 1.78 2.96
N LYS A 506 0.80 1.51 4.24
CA LYS A 506 1.78 0.95 5.21
C LYS A 506 2.22 -0.48 4.87
N LYS A 507 1.34 -1.31 4.29
CA LYS A 507 1.67 -2.67 3.81
C LYS A 507 2.60 -2.65 2.58
N LEU A 508 2.47 -1.67 1.69
CA LEU A 508 3.40 -1.46 0.56
C LEU A 508 4.76 -0.96 1.03
N HIS A 509 4.79 0.03 1.93
CA HIS A 509 6.03 0.56 2.52
C HIS A 509 6.82 -0.50 3.28
N SER A 510 6.18 -1.30 4.14
CA SER A 510 6.84 -2.43 4.83
C SER A 510 7.33 -3.54 3.88
N GLN A 511 6.87 -3.55 2.63
CA GLN A 511 7.34 -4.42 1.56
C GLN A 511 8.30 -3.71 0.58
N GLY A 512 8.65 -2.43 0.79
CA GLY A 512 9.53 -1.66 -0.10
C GLY A 512 8.95 -1.32 -1.48
N PHE A 513 7.62 -1.46 -1.65
CA PHE A 513 6.88 -0.92 -2.81
C PHE A 513 6.58 0.57 -2.60
N PRO A 514 6.44 1.37 -3.68
CA PRO A 514 5.95 2.73 -3.55
C PRO A 514 4.44 2.69 -3.26
N ALA A 515 3.98 3.41 -2.23
CA ALA A 515 2.56 3.57 -1.97
C ALA A 515 1.94 4.57 -2.98
N GLN A 516 1.70 4.10 -4.21
CA GLN A 516 1.25 4.89 -5.36
C GLN A 516 -0.21 4.60 -5.75
N GLY A 517 -0.87 5.56 -6.40
CA GLY A 517 -2.22 5.43 -6.96
C GLY A 517 -2.50 6.50 -8.02
N ASN A 518 -3.61 6.35 -8.74
CA ASN A 518 -4.11 7.37 -9.67
C ASN A 518 -5.60 7.64 -9.46
N VAL A 519 -6.03 8.87 -9.74
CA VAL A 519 -7.41 9.34 -9.49
C VAL A 519 -7.89 10.27 -10.62
N LEU A 520 -9.16 10.12 -11.01
CA LEU A 520 -9.79 11.07 -11.95
C LEU A 520 -10.06 12.41 -11.25
N GLU A 521 -9.90 13.52 -11.98
CA GLU A 521 -10.04 14.87 -11.41
C GLU A 521 -11.48 15.18 -10.97
N ASP A 522 -12.47 14.61 -11.67
CA ASP A 522 -13.90 14.72 -11.35
C ASP A 522 -14.32 13.89 -10.12
N ASN A 523 -13.47 12.96 -9.67
CA ASN A 523 -13.69 12.13 -8.50
C ASN A 523 -13.34 12.89 -7.21
N VAL A 524 -14.01 14.03 -7.02
CA VAL A 524 -13.90 14.94 -5.88
C VAL A 524 -13.92 14.21 -4.52
N PRO A 525 -14.76 13.16 -4.27
CA PRO A 525 -14.70 12.41 -3.01
C PRO A 525 -13.35 11.73 -2.76
N SER A 526 -12.73 11.17 -3.80
CA SER A 526 -11.45 10.46 -3.69
C SER A 526 -10.27 11.43 -3.65
N VAL A 527 -10.30 12.50 -4.45
CA VAL A 527 -9.33 13.61 -4.36
C VAL A 527 -9.35 14.26 -2.97
N THR A 528 -10.54 14.47 -2.39
CA THR A 528 -10.70 14.99 -1.02
C THR A 528 -10.15 14.01 0.03
N LEU A 529 -10.41 12.70 -0.14
CA LEU A 529 -9.86 11.67 0.75
C LEU A 529 -8.33 11.69 0.73
N LEU A 530 -7.72 11.65 -0.45
CA LEU A 530 -6.26 11.62 -0.63
C LEU A 530 -5.59 12.88 -0.06
N LYS A 531 -6.13 14.07 -0.35
CA LYS A 531 -5.67 15.33 0.26
C LYS A 531 -5.78 15.31 1.79
N SER A 532 -6.83 14.71 2.34
CA SER A 532 -6.98 14.56 3.80
C SER A 532 -6.03 13.52 4.43
N MET A 533 -5.39 12.68 3.61
CA MET A 533 -4.42 11.66 3.99
C MET A 533 -2.96 12.09 3.75
N ASN A 534 -2.72 13.39 3.58
CA ASN A 534 -1.41 13.98 3.26
C ASN A 534 -0.77 13.40 1.99
N ALA A 535 -1.59 12.91 1.04
CA ALA A 535 -1.08 12.36 -0.22
C ALA A 535 -0.47 13.47 -1.07
N GLN A 536 0.74 13.21 -1.61
CA GLN A 536 1.39 14.10 -2.56
C GLN A 536 0.83 13.83 -3.96
N PHE A 537 0.30 14.87 -4.59
CA PHE A 537 -0.08 14.86 -6.00
C PHE A 537 1.16 15.26 -6.81
N LEU A 538 1.51 14.45 -7.82
CA LEU A 538 2.65 14.72 -8.69
C LEU A 538 2.24 15.66 -9.85
N PRO A 539 3.17 16.44 -10.43
CA PRO A 539 2.88 17.31 -11.57
C PRO A 539 2.66 16.53 -12.87
N CYS A 540 3.24 15.33 -13.01
CA CYS A 540 3.03 14.43 -14.13
C CYS A 540 1.60 13.84 -14.10
N GLN A 541 0.99 13.67 -15.27
CA GLN A 541 -0.26 12.92 -15.40
C GLN A 541 0.03 11.43 -15.53
N PHE A 542 -0.75 10.59 -14.84
CA PHE A 542 -0.80 9.16 -15.16
C PHE A 542 -1.66 8.99 -16.41
N VAL A 543 -1.06 8.49 -17.48
CA VAL A 543 -1.71 8.30 -18.79
C VAL A 543 -1.91 6.81 -19.02
N ARG A 544 -3.15 6.44 -19.36
CA ARG A 544 -3.54 5.08 -19.78
C ARG A 544 -4.06 5.13 -21.20
N LEU A 545 -3.45 4.33 -22.08
CA LEU A 545 -3.83 4.19 -23.48
C LEU A 545 -4.37 2.78 -23.70
N ILE A 546 -5.59 2.63 -24.19
CA ILE A 546 -6.12 1.32 -24.63
C ILE A 546 -6.00 1.25 -26.14
N HIS A 547 -5.28 0.25 -26.63
CA HIS A 547 -5.02 0.00 -28.04
C HIS A 547 -5.95 -1.09 -28.54
N THR A 548 -6.75 -0.80 -29.57
CA THR A 548 -7.77 -1.72 -30.12
C THR A 548 -7.58 -1.85 -31.63
N PRO A 549 -7.10 -3.00 -32.14
CA PRO A 549 -7.05 -3.25 -33.59
C PRO A 549 -8.43 -3.06 -34.23
N PHE A 550 -8.51 -2.44 -35.42
CA PHE A 550 -9.81 -2.08 -36.01
C PHE A 550 -10.77 -3.26 -36.22
N GLY A 551 -10.26 -4.49 -36.33
CA GLY A 551 -11.08 -5.71 -36.35
C GLY A 551 -11.97 -5.90 -35.10
N PHE A 552 -11.50 -5.47 -33.91
CA PHE A 552 -12.22 -5.60 -32.63
C PHE A 552 -13.03 -4.35 -32.24
N VAL A 553 -12.83 -3.22 -32.93
CA VAL A 553 -13.59 -1.98 -32.67
C VAL A 553 -15.08 -2.17 -32.95
N ASN A 554 -15.45 -3.01 -33.93
CA ASN A 554 -16.85 -3.31 -34.26
C ASN A 554 -17.49 -4.38 -33.36
N THR A 555 -16.72 -5.33 -32.80
CA THR A 555 -17.25 -6.32 -31.84
C THR A 555 -17.52 -5.72 -30.46
N SER A 556 -16.89 -4.58 -30.15
CA SER A 556 -17.02 -3.85 -28.87
C SER A 556 -18.37 -3.13 -28.67
N ARG A 557 -19.43 -3.49 -29.40
CA ARG A 557 -20.78 -2.88 -29.38
C ARG A 557 -21.95 -3.89 -29.44
N LEU A 558 -21.67 -5.18 -29.28
CA LEU A 558 -22.67 -6.27 -29.28
C LEU A 558 -22.81 -6.89 -27.88
#